data_AF-A0A0G4B0G6-F1
#
_entry.id   AF-A0A0G4B0G6-F1
#
_cell.length_a   1.000
_cell.length_b   1.000
_cell.length_c   1.000
_cell.angle_alpha   90.00
_cell.angle_beta   90.00
_cell.angle_gamma   90.00
#
_symmetry.space_group_name_H-M   'P 1'
#
loop_
_entity.id
_entity.type
_entity.pdbx_description
1 polymer ?
#
loop_
_entity_poly.entity_id
_entity_poly.type
_entity_poly.pdbx_seq_one_letter_code
_entity_poly.pdbx_strand_id
1 'polypeptide(L)'
;MSDKNNQENLTPEVVKVPLVIACGDEGVQINVGRRLAFLGAGLKLEGFDKVLVAVRKMLESYSDQSDRQLRLVASEENSYVKEVLGLNDFDEANASMQQHLQALSDKENLLYVGILPFADPLELKHGIKGHMVRPRNIHIANKICFTLSGGETTYNLGQYLISADWLAFADKDLVKSVIDTQVKFYEKLAKRPLKFVIEEAGDLPSEIVAKNKTILFSLGYNFSLDV
;
A
#
# COMPACT_ATOMS: atom_id res chain seq x y z
N MET A 1 -29.06 -49.71 -8.89
CA MET A 1 -28.11 -49.14 -9.86
C MET A 1 -27.99 -47.67 -9.51
N SER A 2 -26.79 -47.26 -9.07
CA SER A 2 -26.51 -45.92 -8.55
C SER A 2 -26.10 -44.99 -9.70
N ASP A 3 -26.88 -43.95 -9.95
CA ASP A 3 -26.49 -42.87 -10.86
C ASP A 3 -25.40 -42.01 -10.22
N LYS A 4 -24.16 -42.36 -10.55
CA LYS A 4 -22.99 -41.50 -10.41
C LYS A 4 -22.98 -40.56 -11.60
N ASN A 5 -23.53 -39.35 -11.48
CA ASN A 5 -23.19 -38.19 -12.31
C ASN A 5 -23.97 -36.99 -11.79
N ASN A 6 -23.38 -36.25 -10.85
CA ASN A 6 -23.63 -34.82 -10.58
C ASN A 6 -22.68 -34.37 -9.46
N GLN A 7 -21.38 -34.59 -9.64
CA GLN A 7 -20.39 -33.76 -8.99
C GLN A 7 -20.07 -32.66 -9.99
N GLU A 8 -20.82 -31.56 -9.89
CA GLU A 8 -20.42 -30.30 -10.49
C GLU A 8 -19.00 -30.02 -10.05
N ASN A 9 -18.07 -30.00 -11.02
CA ASN A 9 -16.74 -29.48 -10.84
C ASN A 9 -16.86 -27.98 -10.52
N LEU A 10 -17.13 -27.66 -9.27
CA LEU A 10 -16.85 -26.36 -8.69
C LEU A 10 -15.34 -26.27 -8.58
N THR A 11 -14.68 -25.93 -9.69
CA THR A 11 -13.36 -25.31 -9.60
C THR A 11 -13.53 -24.11 -8.68
N PRO A 12 -12.83 -24.04 -7.54
CA PRO A 12 -12.93 -22.87 -6.68
C PRO A 12 -12.60 -21.67 -7.55
N GLU A 13 -13.53 -20.71 -7.64
CA GLU A 13 -13.19 -19.38 -8.17
C GLU A 13 -11.91 -18.96 -7.45
N VAL A 14 -10.84 -18.76 -8.22
CA VAL A 14 -9.61 -18.20 -7.68
C VAL A 14 -9.99 -16.82 -7.20
N VAL A 15 -10.24 -16.68 -5.90
CA VAL A 15 -10.58 -15.41 -5.27
C VAL A 15 -9.36 -14.51 -5.48
N LYS A 16 -9.46 -13.63 -6.48
CA LYS A 16 -8.38 -12.71 -6.81
C LYS A 16 -8.21 -11.75 -5.66
N VAL A 17 -6.98 -11.62 -5.17
CA VAL A 17 -6.67 -10.70 -4.07
C VAL A 17 -6.69 -9.27 -4.64
N PRO A 18 -7.65 -8.42 -4.26
CA PRO A 18 -7.75 -7.07 -4.80
C PRO A 18 -6.58 -6.20 -4.33
N LEU A 19 -6.03 -5.37 -5.23
CA LEU A 19 -4.98 -4.41 -4.88
C LEU A 19 -5.59 -3.10 -4.39
N VAL A 20 -5.14 -2.65 -3.22
CA VAL A 20 -5.64 -1.44 -2.57
C VAL A 20 -4.49 -0.52 -2.20
N ILE A 21 -4.57 0.72 -2.68
CA ILE A 21 -3.69 1.81 -2.27
C ILE A 21 -4.13 2.28 -0.89
N ALA A 22 -3.22 2.26 0.07
CA ALA A 22 -3.45 2.69 1.44
C ALA A 22 -2.25 3.45 2.00
N CYS A 23 -2.39 4.03 3.19
CA CYS A 23 -1.25 4.61 3.90
C CYS A 23 -0.27 3.51 4.32
N GLY A 24 1.03 3.82 4.25
CA GLY A 24 2.11 3.00 4.81
C GLY A 24 2.27 3.09 6.34
N ASP A 25 1.29 3.66 7.04
CA ASP A 25 1.24 3.62 8.51
C ASP A 25 1.23 2.16 8.99
N GLU A 26 1.96 1.90 10.07
CA GLU A 26 2.12 0.55 10.61
C GLU A 26 0.81 -0.05 11.11
N GLY A 27 -0.16 0.78 11.51
CA GLY A 27 -1.44 0.33 12.02
C GLY A 27 -2.42 -0.08 10.93
N VAL A 28 -2.17 0.26 9.67
CA VAL A 28 -3.07 -0.07 8.56
C VAL A 28 -2.92 -1.55 8.23
N GLN A 29 -3.93 -2.35 8.58
CA GLN A 29 -4.02 -3.76 8.22
C GLN A 29 -5.14 -4.00 7.21
N ILE A 30 -4.80 -4.65 6.09
CA ILE A 30 -5.74 -5.14 5.09
C ILE A 30 -5.89 -6.65 5.29
N ASN A 31 -7.06 -7.08 5.77
CA ASN A 31 -7.38 -8.49 6.00
C ASN A 31 -7.84 -9.20 4.73
N VAL A 32 -8.49 -8.47 3.82
CA VAL A 32 -8.87 -8.96 2.48
C VAL A 32 -8.44 -7.93 1.45
N GLY A 33 -7.51 -8.34 0.58
CA GLY A 33 -6.81 -7.50 -0.37
C GLY A 33 -5.31 -7.46 -0.10
N ARG A 34 -4.57 -6.77 -0.98
CA ARG A 34 -3.13 -6.58 -0.88
C ARG A 34 -2.80 -5.09 -0.92
N ARG A 35 -2.06 -4.63 0.09
CA ARG A 35 -1.77 -3.22 0.30
C ARG A 35 -0.62 -2.75 -0.59
N LEU A 36 -0.89 -1.76 -1.44
CA LEU A 36 0.12 -0.89 -2.03
C LEU A 36 0.25 0.35 -1.15
N ALA A 37 1.31 0.43 -0.37
CA ALA A 37 1.50 1.47 0.63
C ALA A 37 2.17 2.70 0.04
N PHE A 38 1.46 3.82 0.11
CA PHE A 38 1.98 5.14 -0.21
C PHE A 38 1.66 6.10 0.94
N LEU A 39 2.56 7.01 1.25
CA LEU A 39 2.33 8.01 2.28
C LEU A 39 1.00 8.77 2.03
N GLY A 40 0.12 8.81 3.03
CA GLY A 40 -1.21 9.42 2.89
C GLY A 40 -2.13 8.75 1.87
N ALA A 41 -1.87 7.49 1.50
CA ALA A 41 -2.48 6.83 0.34
C ALA A 41 -2.29 7.62 -0.97
N GLY A 42 -1.20 8.41 -1.07
CA GLY A 42 -0.87 9.25 -2.21
C GLY A 42 -1.50 10.64 -2.21
N LEU A 43 -2.36 10.98 -1.25
CA LEU A 43 -2.94 12.32 -1.15
C LEU A 43 -1.84 13.36 -0.92
N LYS A 44 -1.72 14.36 -1.81
CA LYS A 44 -0.69 15.41 -1.73
C LYS A 44 0.76 14.91 -1.80
N LEU A 45 0.97 13.63 -2.11
CA LEU A 45 2.29 13.11 -2.45
C LEU A 45 2.66 13.61 -3.85
N GLU A 46 3.70 14.43 -3.94
CA GLU A 46 4.11 15.03 -5.22
C GLU A 46 4.52 13.94 -6.23
N GLY A 47 4.05 14.08 -7.48
CA GLY A 47 4.31 13.11 -8.55
C GLY A 47 3.48 11.82 -8.46
N PHE A 48 2.53 11.71 -7.54
CA PHE A 48 1.75 10.49 -7.36
C PHE A 48 0.92 10.07 -8.59
N ASP A 49 0.45 11.03 -9.40
CA ASP A 49 -0.20 10.75 -10.69
C ASP A 49 0.71 9.95 -11.64
N LYS A 50 1.99 10.33 -11.73
CA LYS A 50 3.00 9.60 -12.50
C LYS A 50 3.34 8.24 -11.89
N VAL A 51 3.35 8.15 -10.56
CA VAL A 51 3.48 6.87 -9.85
C VAL A 51 2.34 5.94 -10.22
N LEU A 52 1.09 6.43 -10.27
CA LEU A 52 -0.06 5.62 -10.68
C LEU A 52 0.06 5.13 -12.13
N VAL A 53 0.67 5.91 -13.03
CA VAL A 53 1.00 5.44 -14.39
C VAL A 53 1.98 4.26 -14.33
N ALA A 54 3.03 4.36 -13.51
CA ALA A 54 4.00 3.28 -13.33
C ALA A 54 3.37 2.04 -12.66
N VAL A 55 2.51 2.22 -11.66
CA VAL A 55 1.75 1.14 -11.02
C VAL A 55 0.86 0.43 -12.04
N ARG A 56 0.14 1.16 -12.91
CA ARG A 56 -0.68 0.52 -13.95
C ARG A 56 0.16 -0.31 -14.93
N LYS A 57 1.34 0.17 -15.34
CA LYS A 57 2.30 -0.63 -16.13
C LYS A 57 2.80 -1.86 -15.38
N MET A 58 3.04 -1.73 -14.07
CA MET A 58 3.39 -2.88 -13.23
C MET A 58 2.26 -3.92 -13.23
N LEU A 59 0.99 -3.51 -13.16
CA LEU A 59 -0.17 -4.43 -13.25
C LEU A 59 -0.25 -5.16 -14.60
N GLU A 60 0.33 -4.60 -15.66
CA GLU A 60 0.41 -5.26 -16.97
C GLU A 60 1.31 -6.51 -16.92
N SER A 61 2.25 -6.55 -15.96
CA SER A 61 3.24 -7.62 -15.80
C SER A 61 2.75 -8.82 -14.99
N TYR A 62 1.56 -8.73 -14.37
CA TYR A 62 0.95 -9.88 -13.69
C TYR A 62 0.54 -10.93 -14.72
N SER A 63 0.80 -12.20 -14.41
CA SER A 63 0.39 -13.34 -15.23
C SER A 63 -1.13 -13.44 -15.37
N ASP A 64 -1.87 -13.08 -14.33
CA ASP A 64 -3.34 -13.01 -14.32
C ASP A 64 -3.85 -11.57 -14.48
N GLN A 65 -4.50 -11.29 -15.62
CA GLN A 65 -4.99 -9.97 -16.00
C GLN A 65 -6.45 -9.67 -15.59
N SER A 66 -7.13 -10.57 -14.88
CA SER A 66 -8.59 -10.52 -14.65
C SER A 66 -9.12 -9.29 -13.89
N ASP A 67 -8.54 -8.92 -12.74
CA ASP A 67 -8.78 -7.64 -12.04
C ASP A 67 -7.50 -6.77 -12.03
N ARG A 68 -7.56 -5.61 -12.68
CA ARG A 68 -6.52 -4.56 -12.66
C ARG A 68 -7.03 -3.26 -12.06
N GLN A 69 -8.24 -3.27 -11.51
CA GLN A 69 -8.86 -2.07 -10.99
C GLN A 69 -8.29 -1.77 -9.61
N LEU A 70 -7.54 -0.66 -9.53
CA LEU A 70 -6.97 -0.20 -8.28
C LEU A 70 -8.04 0.37 -7.37
N ARG A 71 -7.98 -0.04 -6.11
CA ARG A 71 -8.80 0.48 -5.03
C ARG A 71 -8.00 1.49 -4.21
N LEU A 72 -8.67 2.41 -3.54
CA LEU A 72 -8.07 3.44 -2.72
C LEU A 72 -8.80 3.52 -1.38
N VAL A 73 -8.07 3.50 -0.27
CA VAL A 73 -8.65 3.49 1.08
C VAL A 73 -8.06 4.57 1.97
N ALA A 74 -8.93 5.23 2.73
CA ALA A 74 -8.54 6.14 3.80
C ALA A 74 -8.22 5.36 5.09
N SER A 75 -7.48 5.96 6.01
CA SER A 75 -7.19 5.36 7.32
C SER A 75 -7.41 6.40 8.40
N GLU A 76 -8.01 6.01 9.53
CA GLU A 76 -8.09 6.90 10.69
C GLU A 76 -6.70 7.28 11.22
N GLU A 77 -6.61 8.46 11.84
CA GLU A 77 -5.40 9.02 12.46
C GLU A 77 -4.18 9.10 11.53
N ASN A 78 -4.40 9.49 10.28
CA ASN A 78 -3.32 9.66 9.31
C ASN A 78 -2.46 10.90 9.65
N SER A 79 -1.25 10.65 10.16
CA SER A 79 -0.34 11.72 10.59
C SER A 79 0.13 12.61 9.44
N TYR A 80 0.28 12.07 8.24
CA TYR A 80 0.71 12.84 7.07
C TYR A 80 -0.36 13.80 6.58
N VAL A 81 -1.61 13.33 6.47
CA VAL A 81 -2.74 14.18 6.05
C VAL A 81 -2.94 15.32 7.03
N LYS A 82 -2.87 15.04 8.35
CA LYS A 82 -2.95 16.06 9.39
C LYS A 82 -1.86 17.12 9.21
N GLU A 83 -0.61 16.71 8.97
CA GLU A 83 0.52 17.62 8.79
C GLU A 83 0.42 18.44 7.49
N VAL A 84 0.22 17.78 6.35
CA VAL A 84 0.28 18.43 5.03
C VAL A 84 -0.88 19.39 4.79
N LEU A 85 -2.02 19.16 5.45
CA LEU A 85 -3.18 20.05 5.41
C LEU A 85 -3.23 21.04 6.59
N GLY A 86 -2.28 20.96 7.54
CA GLY A 86 -2.22 21.87 8.69
C GLY A 86 -3.43 21.76 9.63
N LEU A 87 -3.92 20.54 9.88
CA LEU A 87 -5.15 20.28 10.64
C LEU A 87 -4.87 20.16 12.14
N ASN A 88 -5.84 20.58 12.95
CA ASN A 88 -5.68 20.72 14.40
C ASN A 88 -5.71 19.37 15.10
N ASP A 89 -6.66 18.52 14.72
CA ASP A 89 -6.90 17.22 15.34
C ASP A 89 -7.09 16.11 14.28
N PHE A 90 -7.36 14.89 14.75
CA PHE A 90 -7.54 13.74 13.89
C PHE A 90 -8.96 13.59 13.35
N ASP A 91 -9.96 14.23 13.93
CA ASP A 91 -11.32 14.19 13.40
C ASP A 91 -11.39 15.03 12.11
N GLU A 92 -10.78 16.22 12.13
CA GLU A 92 -10.55 17.04 10.93
C GLU A 92 -9.75 16.27 9.87
N ALA A 93 -8.69 15.55 10.28
CA ALA A 93 -7.86 14.77 9.37
C ALA A 93 -8.63 13.61 8.74
N ASN A 94 -9.44 12.89 9.51
CA ASN A 94 -10.25 11.77 9.03
C ASN A 94 -11.30 12.25 8.02
N ALA A 95 -12.01 13.34 8.31
CA ALA A 95 -12.99 13.93 7.40
C ALA A 95 -12.32 14.41 6.10
N SER A 96 -11.21 15.13 6.23
CA SER A 96 -10.46 15.65 5.08
C SER A 96 -9.91 14.52 4.21
N MET A 97 -9.34 13.49 4.81
CA MET A 97 -8.80 12.34 4.08
C MET A 97 -9.87 11.64 3.25
N GLN A 98 -11.07 11.41 3.82
CA GLN A 98 -12.18 10.78 3.09
C GLN A 98 -12.59 11.61 1.86
N GLN A 99 -12.83 12.90 2.05
CA GLN A 99 -13.25 13.79 0.97
C GLN A 99 -12.19 13.88 -0.13
N HIS A 100 -10.93 14.09 0.26
CA HIS A 100 -9.85 14.28 -0.70
C HIS A 100 -9.48 12.98 -1.43
N LEU A 101 -9.54 11.82 -0.77
CA LEU A 101 -9.30 10.55 -1.44
C LEU A 101 -10.45 10.14 -2.35
N GLN A 102 -11.70 10.46 -2.03
CA GLN A 102 -12.80 10.29 -2.98
C GLN A 102 -12.54 11.12 -4.25
N ALA A 103 -12.21 12.40 -4.10
CA ALA A 103 -11.90 13.26 -5.26
C ALA A 103 -10.67 12.77 -6.05
N LEU A 104 -9.64 12.28 -5.37
CA LEU A 104 -8.48 11.66 -6.01
C LEU A 104 -8.88 10.40 -6.79
N SER A 105 -9.76 9.57 -6.22
CA SER A 105 -10.24 8.36 -6.87
C SER A 105 -11.02 8.68 -8.15
N ASP A 106 -11.87 9.70 -8.12
CA ASP A 106 -12.65 10.13 -9.29
C ASP A 106 -11.72 10.66 -10.38
N LYS A 107 -10.72 11.48 -10.00
CA LYS A 107 -9.73 12.04 -10.93
C LYS A 107 -8.89 10.97 -11.60
N GLU A 108 -8.43 9.97 -10.84
CA GLU A 108 -7.47 8.97 -11.29
C GLU A 108 -8.13 7.64 -11.69
N ASN A 109 -9.46 7.60 -11.78
CA ASN A 109 -10.25 6.41 -12.11
C ASN A 109 -9.93 5.19 -11.19
N LEU A 110 -9.90 5.43 -9.89
CA LEU A 110 -9.71 4.42 -8.84
C LEU A 110 -11.05 4.12 -8.15
N LEU A 111 -11.15 2.98 -7.48
CA LEU A 111 -12.32 2.65 -6.66
C LEU A 111 -12.09 3.09 -5.21
N TYR A 112 -12.74 4.17 -4.77
CA TYR A 112 -12.69 4.56 -3.35
C TYR A 112 -13.51 3.59 -2.49
N VAL A 113 -12.87 2.99 -1.48
CA VAL A 113 -13.48 1.90 -0.70
C VAL A 113 -14.06 2.35 0.64
N GLY A 114 -13.63 3.50 1.17
CA GLY A 114 -14.03 4.02 2.47
C GLY A 114 -12.84 4.35 3.36
N ILE A 115 -13.05 4.28 4.68
CA ILE A 115 -12.06 4.55 5.73
C ILE A 115 -11.87 3.33 6.63
N LEU A 116 -10.62 3.03 6.96
CA LEU A 116 -10.25 1.98 7.93
C LEU A 116 -10.36 2.54 9.36
N PRO A 117 -11.23 1.97 10.22
CA PRO A 117 -11.45 2.47 11.57
C PRO A 117 -10.50 1.85 12.60
N PHE A 118 -10.30 2.50 13.76
CA PHE A 118 -9.79 1.83 14.96
C PHE A 118 -10.90 1.00 15.63
N ALA A 119 -11.22 -0.15 15.03
CA ALA A 119 -12.20 -1.12 15.51
C ALA A 119 -11.85 -2.52 14.99
N ASP A 120 -12.73 -3.50 15.20
CA ASP A 120 -12.62 -4.79 14.53
C ASP A 120 -12.61 -4.63 12.99
N PRO A 121 -12.01 -5.58 12.23
CA PRO A 121 -11.92 -5.51 10.78
C PRO A 121 -13.28 -5.27 10.13
N LEU A 122 -13.42 -4.14 9.43
CA LEU A 122 -14.66 -3.74 8.78
C LEU A 122 -14.65 -4.15 7.31
N GLU A 123 -15.76 -4.72 6.84
CA GLU A 123 -15.99 -4.92 5.41
C GLU A 123 -16.34 -3.58 4.76
N LEU A 124 -15.49 -3.17 3.83
CA LEU A 124 -15.61 -1.94 3.07
C LEU A 124 -16.15 -2.24 1.66
N LYS A 125 -16.24 -1.21 0.82
CA LYS A 125 -16.69 -1.40 -0.56
C LYS A 125 -15.66 -2.18 -1.39
N HIS A 126 -16.10 -2.68 -2.53
CA HIS A 126 -15.25 -3.28 -3.57
C HIS A 126 -14.42 -4.48 -3.09
N GLY A 127 -14.91 -5.23 -2.10
CA GLY A 127 -14.31 -6.48 -1.62
C GLY A 127 -13.08 -6.28 -0.73
N ILE A 128 -12.91 -5.10 -0.12
CA ILE A 128 -11.82 -4.83 0.83
C ILE A 128 -12.31 -5.02 2.27
N LYS A 129 -11.48 -5.63 3.11
CA LYS A 129 -11.69 -5.70 4.56
C LYS A 129 -10.42 -5.28 5.29
N GLY A 130 -10.53 -4.44 6.30
CA GLY A 130 -9.38 -3.97 7.05
C GLY A 130 -9.74 -3.09 8.24
N HIS A 131 -8.72 -2.66 8.98
CA HIS A 131 -8.84 -1.77 10.13
C HIS A 131 -7.47 -1.18 10.54
N MET A 132 -7.51 -0.30 11.54
CA MET A 132 -6.35 0.21 12.24
C MET A 132 -6.08 -0.60 13.51
N VAL A 133 -4.86 -1.12 13.69
CA VAL A 133 -4.54 -2.05 14.80
C VAL A 133 -3.52 -1.56 15.82
N ARG A 134 -2.85 -0.44 15.55
CA ARG A 134 -2.00 0.20 16.56
C ARG A 134 -2.87 0.91 17.62
N PRO A 135 -2.36 1.21 18.82
CA PRO A 135 -3.06 2.10 19.73
C PRO A 135 -3.20 3.51 19.13
N ARG A 136 -4.31 4.18 19.43
CA ARG A 136 -4.54 5.57 19.02
C ARG A 136 -3.41 6.47 19.51
N ASN A 137 -2.98 7.42 18.68
CA ASN A 137 -1.91 8.38 18.95
C ASN A 137 -0.51 7.79 19.29
N ILE A 138 -0.30 6.49 19.10
CA ILE A 138 0.98 5.84 19.41
C ILE A 138 1.55 5.20 18.14
N HIS A 139 2.79 5.56 17.81
CA HIS A 139 3.59 4.90 16.78
C HIS A 139 4.72 4.11 17.44
N ILE A 140 4.87 2.83 17.10
CA ILE A 140 5.88 1.89 17.61
C ILE A 140 6.86 1.43 16.52
N ALA A 141 6.69 1.88 15.28
CA ALA A 141 7.51 1.45 14.17
C ALA A 141 9.00 1.70 14.40
N ASN A 142 9.81 0.70 14.09
CA ASN A 142 11.27 0.76 14.26
C ASN A 142 12.04 0.50 12.95
N LYS A 143 11.31 0.23 11.86
CA LYS A 143 11.85 0.00 10.53
C LYS A 143 10.88 0.46 9.44
N ILE A 144 11.38 0.59 8.23
CA ILE A 144 10.60 0.72 7.00
C ILE A 144 10.81 -0.54 6.17
N CYS A 145 9.71 -1.17 5.76
CA CYS A 145 9.71 -2.28 4.82
C CYS A 145 9.35 -1.78 3.42
N PHE A 146 10.17 -2.14 2.43
CA PHE A 146 9.85 -1.93 1.03
C PHE A 146 9.25 -3.20 0.42
N THR A 147 8.04 -3.11 -0.13
CA THR A 147 7.47 -4.22 -0.93
C THR A 147 8.00 -4.15 -2.34
N LEU A 148 8.41 -5.29 -2.90
CA LEU A 148 9.02 -5.37 -4.24
C LEU A 148 8.27 -6.26 -5.22
N SER A 149 7.29 -7.04 -4.75
CA SER A 149 6.64 -8.12 -5.51
C SER A 149 5.11 -8.01 -5.61
N GLY A 150 4.57 -6.81 -5.47
CA GLY A 150 3.16 -6.51 -5.70
C GLY A 150 2.39 -6.06 -4.47
N GLY A 151 3.04 -5.49 -3.46
CA GLY A 151 2.40 -5.06 -2.21
C GLY A 151 2.55 -6.05 -1.06
N GLU A 152 1.93 -5.73 0.09
CA GLU A 152 2.10 -6.45 1.35
C GLU A 152 1.42 -7.82 1.35
N THR A 153 2.20 -8.90 1.49
CA THR A 153 1.63 -10.24 1.64
C THR A 153 1.37 -10.60 3.09
N THR A 154 2.23 -10.12 3.99
CA THR A 154 2.14 -10.39 5.43
C THR A 154 2.15 -9.09 6.21
N TYR A 155 1.04 -8.83 6.90
CA TYR A 155 0.95 -7.70 7.82
C TYR A 155 1.95 -7.84 8.98
N ASN A 156 2.65 -6.76 9.31
CA ASN A 156 3.57 -6.69 10.43
C ASN A 156 3.43 -5.36 11.18
N LEU A 157 3.03 -5.43 12.45
CA LEU A 157 2.98 -4.27 13.33
C LEU A 157 4.42 -3.90 13.77
N GLY A 158 4.76 -2.62 13.79
CA GLY A 158 6.12 -2.16 14.13
C GLY A 158 6.99 -1.85 12.91
N GLN A 159 6.43 -1.83 11.71
CA GLN A 159 7.09 -1.30 10.52
C GLN A 159 6.17 -0.35 9.75
N TYR A 160 6.73 0.74 9.25
CA TYR A 160 6.10 1.46 8.15
C TYR A 160 6.30 0.69 6.85
N LEU A 161 5.39 0.86 5.90
CA LEU A 161 5.45 0.19 4.62
C LEU A 161 5.57 1.20 3.48
N ILE A 162 6.42 0.93 2.49
CA ILE A 162 6.52 1.71 1.25
C ILE A 162 6.48 0.74 0.08
N SER A 163 5.52 0.91 -0.83
CA SER A 163 5.50 0.12 -2.05
C SER A 163 6.52 0.62 -3.06
N ALA A 164 7.48 -0.25 -3.35
CA ALA A 164 8.57 -0.08 -4.31
C ALA A 164 8.45 -1.07 -5.48
N ASP A 165 7.26 -1.62 -5.68
CA ASP A 165 6.95 -2.64 -6.68
C ASP A 165 6.92 -2.04 -8.11
N TRP A 166 6.77 -0.71 -8.22
CA TRP A 166 6.59 0.03 -9.47
C TRP A 166 7.87 0.67 -10.03
N LEU A 167 8.99 0.62 -9.30
CA LEU A 167 10.17 1.44 -9.61
C LEU A 167 10.76 1.16 -10.99
N ALA A 168 10.73 -0.08 -11.46
CA ALA A 168 11.19 -0.49 -12.78
C ALA A 168 10.40 0.15 -13.95
N PHE A 169 9.26 0.78 -13.67
CA PHE A 169 8.36 1.36 -14.68
C PHE A 169 8.34 2.90 -14.66
N ALA A 170 9.20 3.54 -13.87
CA ALA A 170 9.26 4.97 -13.69
C ALA A 170 10.66 5.54 -13.96
N ASP A 171 10.72 6.85 -14.16
CA ASP A 171 12.00 7.57 -14.28
C ASP A 171 12.70 7.70 -12.91
N LYS A 172 14.03 7.77 -12.96
CA LYS A 172 14.86 7.76 -11.75
C LYS A 172 14.63 8.97 -10.83
N ASP A 173 14.30 10.12 -11.40
CA ASP A 173 14.10 11.35 -10.63
C ASP A 173 12.77 11.32 -9.86
N LEU A 174 11.71 10.82 -10.50
CA LEU A 174 10.44 10.52 -9.84
C LEU A 174 10.63 9.48 -8.72
N VAL A 175 11.30 8.38 -9.02
CA VAL A 175 11.57 7.30 -8.05
C VAL A 175 12.31 7.87 -6.83
N LYS A 176 13.39 8.62 -7.05
CA LYS A 176 14.17 9.22 -5.95
C LYS A 176 13.32 10.18 -5.12
N SER A 177 12.66 11.14 -5.77
CA SER A 177 11.88 12.18 -5.07
C SER A 177 10.74 11.61 -4.23
N VAL A 178 9.98 10.66 -4.80
CA VAL A 178 8.85 10.02 -4.12
C VAL A 178 9.31 9.14 -2.96
N ILE A 179 10.32 8.29 -3.16
CA ILE A 179 10.80 7.42 -2.08
C ILE A 179 11.46 8.25 -0.95
N ASP A 180 12.30 9.23 -1.28
CA ASP A 180 12.92 10.12 -0.29
C ASP A 180 11.88 10.85 0.56
N THR A 181 10.78 11.31 -0.06
CA THR A 181 9.71 12.02 0.64
C THR A 181 9.06 11.13 1.70
N GLN A 182 8.77 9.89 1.33
CA GLN A 182 8.14 8.91 2.23
C GLN A 182 9.08 8.51 3.37
N VAL A 183 10.34 8.17 3.05
CA VAL A 183 11.35 7.81 4.04
C VAL A 183 11.56 8.93 5.06
N LYS A 184 11.80 10.16 4.58
CA LYS A 184 12.03 11.32 5.46
C LYS A 184 10.84 11.58 6.38
N PHE A 185 9.61 11.44 5.87
CA PHE A 185 8.43 11.59 6.70
C PHE A 185 8.36 10.54 7.80
N TYR A 186 8.56 9.26 7.47
CA TYR A 186 8.51 8.18 8.46
C TYR A 186 9.63 8.27 9.50
N GLU A 187 10.85 8.66 9.11
CA GLU A 187 11.94 8.91 10.06
C GLU A 187 11.67 10.12 10.96
N LYS A 188 11.10 11.20 10.41
CA LYS A 188 10.62 12.35 11.19
C LYS A 188 9.57 11.92 12.20
N LEU A 189 8.59 11.13 11.77
CA LEU A 189 7.50 10.63 12.62
C LEU A 189 8.04 9.74 13.75
N ALA A 190 8.99 8.85 13.44
CA ALA A 190 9.67 8.01 14.42
C ALA A 190 10.69 8.76 15.30
N LYS A 191 11.04 10.00 14.93
CA LYS A 191 12.07 10.84 15.58
C LYS A 191 13.46 10.19 15.65
N ARG A 192 13.76 9.31 14.69
CA ARG A 192 15.02 8.57 14.58
C ARG A 192 15.21 8.02 13.16
N PRO A 193 16.45 7.75 12.74
CA PRO A 193 16.70 6.95 11.55
C PRO A 193 16.09 5.55 11.70
N LEU A 194 15.52 5.02 10.62
CA LEU A 194 14.85 3.73 10.62
C LEU A 194 15.69 2.69 9.87
N LYS A 195 15.64 1.43 10.32
CA LYS A 195 16.23 0.33 9.56
C LYS A 195 15.41 0.08 8.30
N PHE A 196 16.07 -0.31 7.22
CA PHE A 196 15.40 -0.71 5.99
C PHE A 196 15.40 -2.24 5.83
N VAL A 197 14.23 -2.79 5.52
CA VAL A 197 14.02 -4.20 5.19
C VAL A 197 13.21 -4.29 3.89
N ILE A 198 13.15 -5.49 3.29
CA ILE A 198 12.42 -5.73 2.05
C ILE A 198 11.48 -6.93 2.19
N GLU A 199 10.37 -6.89 1.47
CA GLU A 199 9.46 -8.00 1.24
C GLU A 199 9.47 -8.35 -0.26
N GLU A 200 10.00 -9.53 -0.57
CA GLU A 200 10.12 -10.03 -1.95
C GLU A 200 9.03 -11.05 -2.31
N ALA A 201 8.19 -11.44 -1.36
CA ALA A 201 7.07 -12.33 -1.58
C ALA A 201 5.94 -11.60 -2.33
N GLY A 202 5.35 -12.26 -3.33
CA GLY A 202 4.26 -11.72 -4.14
C GLY A 202 4.20 -12.34 -5.53
N ASP A 203 3.46 -11.69 -6.43
CA ASP A 203 3.08 -12.27 -7.73
C ASP A 203 3.78 -11.59 -8.92
N LEU A 204 4.68 -10.63 -8.68
CA LEU A 204 5.44 -10.02 -9.77
C LEU A 204 6.54 -10.96 -10.28
N PRO A 205 6.84 -10.93 -11.60
CA PRO A 205 7.98 -11.63 -12.16
C PRO A 205 9.29 -11.28 -11.44
N SER A 206 10.11 -12.31 -11.16
CA SER A 206 11.37 -12.17 -10.41
C SER A 206 12.35 -11.16 -11.04
N GLU A 207 12.34 -11.01 -12.36
CA GLU A 207 13.14 -10.00 -13.07
C GLU A 207 12.77 -8.56 -12.70
N ILE A 208 11.47 -8.28 -12.47
CA ILE A 208 10.99 -6.97 -12.04
C ILE A 208 11.39 -6.74 -10.58
N VAL A 209 11.20 -7.74 -9.72
CA VAL A 209 11.61 -7.69 -8.30
C VAL A 209 13.10 -7.36 -8.19
N ALA A 210 13.95 -8.06 -8.97
CA ALA A 210 15.39 -7.81 -9.02
C ALA A 210 15.72 -6.38 -9.48
N LYS A 211 15.05 -5.88 -10.53
CA LYS A 211 15.22 -4.50 -11.00
C LYS A 211 14.83 -3.47 -9.94
N ASN A 212 13.68 -3.63 -9.29
CA ASN A 212 13.22 -2.75 -8.21
C ASN A 212 14.24 -2.70 -7.07
N LYS A 213 14.76 -3.87 -6.66
CA LYS A 213 15.80 -4.00 -5.64
C LYS A 213 17.08 -3.26 -6.03
N THR A 214 17.57 -3.44 -7.26
CA THR A 214 18.76 -2.73 -7.77
C THR A 214 18.55 -1.22 -7.79
N ILE A 215 17.37 -0.75 -8.18
CA ILE A 215 17.05 0.69 -8.16
C ILE A 215 17.14 1.23 -6.75
N LEU A 216 16.51 0.60 -5.75
CA LEU A 216 16.59 1.04 -4.35
C LEU A 216 18.04 1.06 -3.83
N PHE A 217 18.83 0.03 -4.10
CA PHE A 217 20.25 0.03 -3.74
C PHE A 217 21.02 1.18 -4.39
N SER A 218 20.74 1.48 -5.67
CA SER A 218 21.39 2.59 -6.38
C SER A 218 21.03 3.97 -5.84
N LEU A 219 19.93 4.08 -5.09
CA LEU A 219 19.51 5.28 -4.37
C LEU A 219 20.10 5.38 -2.96
N GLY A 220 20.81 4.35 -2.49
CA GLY A 220 21.47 4.33 -1.17
C GLY A 220 20.67 3.66 -0.06
N TYR A 221 19.53 3.03 -0.36
CA TYR A 221 18.78 2.27 0.64
C TYR A 221 19.39 0.87 0.80
N ASN A 222 20.30 0.74 1.77
CA ASN A 222 20.93 -0.52 2.11
C ASN A 222 20.07 -1.29 3.12
N PHE A 223 19.74 -2.55 2.80
CA PHE A 223 18.86 -3.37 3.63
C PHE A 223 19.65 -4.14 4.68
N SER A 224 19.09 -4.22 5.88
CA SER A 224 19.56 -5.15 6.89
C SER A 224 19.15 -6.55 6.44
N LEU A 225 20.11 -7.46 6.28
CA LEU A 225 19.79 -8.88 6.26
C LEU A 225 19.42 -9.25 7.70
N ASP A 226 18.13 -9.26 8.01
CA ASP A 226 17.66 -9.91 9.23
C ASP A 226 17.87 -11.42 9.01
N VAL A 227 18.87 -11.97 9.70
CA VAL A 227 19.21 -13.41 9.78
C VAL A 227 18.15 -14.13 10.62
#